data_AF-A0A4Y2K158-F1
#
_entry.id   AF-A0A4Y2K158-F1
#
_cell.length_a   1.000
_cell.length_b   1.000
_cell.length_c   1.000
_cell.angle_alpha   90.00
_cell.angle_beta   90.00
_cell.angle_gamma   90.00
#
_symmetry.space_group_name_H-M   'P 1'
#
loop_
_entity.id
_entity.type
_entity.pdbx_description
1 polymer ?
#
loop_
_entity_poly.entity_id
_entity_poly.type
_entity_poly.pdbx_seq_one_letter_code
_entity_poly.pdbx_strand_id
1 'polypeptide(L)'
;MDSEMKREKCRQCEEGIAFKSVDTEKYHTFALMKTNDATHPFYVIKIQKLKYDDTVRRLKRKHPDLKIILELPYNPKAINLFDRIKESENIRGHDNGIQLINGCTEEQLVSAITEMTDLNVFGCTEEQLVSAITEMMDLNVKSMS
;
A
#
# COMPACT_ATOMS: atom_id res chain seq x y z
N MET A 1 -41.28 -30.61 -15.90
CA MET A 1 -41.31 -30.15 -14.49
C MET A 1 -39.92 -29.83 -13.91
N ASP A 2 -38.81 -30.16 -14.58
CA ASP A 2 -37.46 -29.85 -14.07
C ASP A 2 -36.86 -28.50 -14.54
N SER A 3 -37.56 -27.75 -15.39
CA SER A 3 -37.04 -26.50 -15.96
C SER A 3 -37.42 -25.24 -15.19
N GLU A 4 -38.47 -25.27 -14.38
CA GLU A 4 -38.90 -24.12 -13.56
C GLU A 4 -38.11 -24.03 -12.24
N MET A 5 -37.73 -25.17 -11.65
CA MET A 5 -36.97 -25.21 -10.40
C MET A 5 -35.50 -24.74 -10.56
N LYS A 6 -34.98 -24.68 -11.79
CA LYS A 6 -33.66 -24.09 -12.09
C LYS A 6 -33.70 -22.58 -12.30
N ARG A 7 -34.86 -22.01 -12.66
CA ARG A 7 -35.02 -20.55 -12.85
C ARG A 7 -35.21 -19.81 -11.53
N GLU A 8 -35.76 -20.46 -10.50
CA GLU A 8 -35.96 -19.85 -9.18
C GLU A 8 -34.63 -19.64 -8.42
N LYS A 9 -33.61 -20.48 -8.65
CA LYS A 9 -32.28 -20.31 -8.03
C LYS A 9 -31.42 -19.21 -8.66
N CYS A 10 -31.74 -18.77 -9.87
CA CYS A 10 -31.02 -17.66 -10.52
C CYS A 10 -31.51 -16.27 -10.10
N ARG A 11 -32.60 -16.17 -9.32
CA ARG A 11 -33.17 -14.88 -8.90
C ARG A 11 -32.80 -14.45 -7.47
N GLN A 12 -32.10 -15.29 -6.72
CA GLN A 12 -31.66 -14.98 -5.35
C GLN A 12 -30.21 -14.49 -5.26
N CYS A 13 -29.53 -14.27 -6.39
CA CYS A 13 -28.18 -13.69 -6.42
C CYS A 13 -28.15 -12.20 -6.80
N GLU A 14 -29.32 -11.59 -7.04
CA GLU A 14 -29.43 -10.17 -7.41
C GLU A 14 -29.78 -9.26 -6.21
N GLU A 15 -29.81 -9.78 -4.99
CA GLU A 15 -29.88 -8.96 -3.79
C GLU A 15 -28.48 -8.46 -3.40
N GLY A 16 -28.09 -7.36 -4.03
CA GLY A 16 -27.37 -6.31 -3.33
C GLY A 16 -25.91 -6.58 -2.99
N ILE A 17 -25.10 -7.09 -3.92
CA ILE A 17 -23.70 -6.65 -3.96
C ILE A 17 -23.72 -5.23 -4.53
N ALA A 18 -24.08 -4.27 -3.69
CA ALA A 18 -23.69 -2.90 -3.92
C ALA A 18 -22.16 -2.92 -3.98
N PHE A 19 -21.61 -2.88 -5.20
CA PHE A 19 -20.24 -2.45 -5.40
C PHE A 19 -20.17 -1.06 -4.79
N LYS A 20 -19.77 -0.98 -3.51
CA LYS A 20 -19.33 0.28 -2.93
C LYS A 20 -18.22 0.71 -3.86
N SER A 21 -18.49 1.70 -4.71
CA SER A 21 -17.47 2.36 -5.51
C SER A 21 -16.36 2.69 -4.53
N VAL A 22 -15.23 2.00 -4.66
CA VAL A 22 -14.17 2.17 -3.68
C VAL A 22 -13.71 3.59 -3.85
N ASP A 23 -14.05 4.42 -2.86
CA ASP A 23 -13.88 5.86 -2.92
C ASP A 23 -12.38 6.13 -2.95
N THR A 24 -11.86 6.35 -4.17
CA THR A 24 -10.42 6.43 -4.40
C THR A 24 -9.78 7.62 -3.70
N GLU A 25 -10.58 8.59 -3.25
CA GLU A 25 -10.14 9.76 -2.50
C GLU A 25 -9.93 9.47 -1.01
N LYS A 26 -10.49 8.37 -0.49
CA LYS A 26 -10.36 7.97 0.93
C LYS A 26 -9.13 7.13 1.23
N TYR A 27 -8.34 6.77 0.23
CA TYR A 27 -7.12 6.00 0.46
C TYR A 27 -6.05 6.82 1.16
N HIS A 28 -5.28 6.15 2.02
CA HIS A 28 -4.12 6.74 2.66
C HIS A 28 -2.89 6.59 1.76
N THR A 29 -2.21 7.69 1.58
CA THR A 29 -0.87 7.78 1.02
C THR A 29 0.13 7.74 2.15
N PHE A 30 1.22 7.01 1.93
CA PHE A 30 2.39 7.02 2.80
C PHE A 30 3.52 7.72 2.07
N ALA A 31 4.25 8.62 2.74
CA ALA A 31 5.47 9.20 2.19
C ALA A 31 6.57 9.29 3.24
N LEU A 32 7.78 8.92 2.83
CA LEU A 32 9.02 9.16 3.56
C LEU A 32 9.70 10.39 2.99
N MET A 33 10.07 11.30 3.87
CA MET A 33 10.67 12.58 3.52
C MET A 33 11.98 12.76 4.27
N LYS A 34 12.97 13.36 3.62
CA LYS A 34 14.18 13.88 4.26
C LYS A 34 13.94 15.32 4.67
N THR A 35 14.30 15.65 5.89
CA THR A 35 14.25 17.02 6.43
C THR A 35 15.65 17.50 6.81
N ASN A 36 15.76 18.79 7.12
CA ASN A 36 17.00 19.36 7.67
C ASN A 36 17.11 19.22 9.20
N ASP A 37 16.18 18.52 9.85
CA ASP A 37 16.27 18.28 11.29
C ASP A 37 17.40 17.28 11.58
N ALA A 38 18.42 17.72 12.31
CA ALA A 38 19.55 16.87 12.67
C ALA A 38 19.17 15.72 13.62
N THR A 39 18.10 15.88 14.40
CA THR A 39 17.65 14.89 15.38
C THR A 39 16.83 13.79 14.72
N HIS A 40 15.93 14.19 13.82
CA HIS A 40 15.05 13.29 13.07
C HIS A 40 15.14 13.62 11.57
N PRO A 41 16.24 13.22 10.91
CA PRO A 41 16.50 13.59 9.52
C PRO A 41 15.46 13.02 8.55
N PHE A 42 14.69 12.02 8.97
CA PHE A 42 13.61 11.43 8.21
C PHE A 42 12.27 11.72 8.87
N TYR A 43 11.24 11.96 8.07
CA TYR A 43 9.89 12.25 8.52
C TYR A 43 8.90 11.47 7.67
N VAL A 44 7.96 10.81 8.33
CA VAL A 44 6.91 10.03 7.68
C VAL A 44 5.59 10.78 7.76
N ILE A 45 4.85 10.81 6.65
CA ILE A 45 3.43 11.14 6.69
C ILE A 45 2.60 9.96 6.22
N LYS A 46 1.46 9.82 6.89
CA LYS A 46 0.37 8.92 6.51
C LYS A 46 -0.90 9.75 6.47
N ILE A 47 -1.42 10.00 5.29
CA ILE A 47 -2.56 10.89 5.14
C ILE A 47 -3.43 10.51 3.96
N GLN A 48 -4.73 10.80 4.04
CA GLN A 48 -5.64 10.66 2.91
C GLN A 48 -5.12 11.43 1.70
N LYS A 49 -5.25 10.85 0.50
CA LYS A 49 -4.74 11.44 -0.74
C LYS A 49 -5.24 12.87 -0.94
N LEU A 50 -6.51 13.14 -0.62
CA LEU A 50 -7.11 14.47 -0.72
C LEU A 50 -6.36 15.56 0.08
N LYS A 51 -5.74 15.19 1.21
CA LYS A 51 -5.00 16.13 2.09
C LYS A 51 -3.49 16.10 1.88
N TYR A 52 -3.00 15.24 0.98
CA TYR A 52 -1.57 15.01 0.77
C TYR A 52 -0.87 16.28 0.33
N ASP A 53 -1.34 16.91 -0.76
CA ASP A 53 -0.66 18.08 -1.35
C ASP A 53 -0.65 19.29 -0.41
N ASP A 54 -1.74 19.51 0.32
CA ASP A 54 -1.81 20.58 1.33
C ASP A 54 -0.83 20.32 2.48
N THR A 55 -0.70 19.06 2.89
CA THR A 55 0.23 18.66 3.96
C THR A 55 1.68 18.80 3.51
N VAL A 56 2.01 18.33 2.30
CA VAL A 56 3.34 18.52 1.69
C VAL A 56 3.66 20.01 1.58
N ARG A 57 2.73 20.84 1.09
CA ARG A 57 2.93 22.30 1.02
C ARG A 57 3.17 22.92 2.39
N ARG A 58 2.40 22.52 3.41
CA ARG A 58 2.60 22.99 4.80
C ARG A 58 3.96 22.57 5.36
N LEU A 59 4.39 21.34 5.09
CA LEU A 59 5.69 20.83 5.52
C LEU A 59 6.84 21.54 4.82
N LYS A 60 6.75 21.79 3.51
CA LYS A 60 7.75 22.57 2.76
C LYS A 60 7.90 24.00 3.28
N ARG A 61 6.83 24.63 3.80
CA ARG A 61 6.94 25.94 4.46
C ARG A 61 7.75 25.88 5.77
N LYS A 62 7.71 24.77 6.49
CA LYS A 62 8.47 24.56 7.74
C LYS A 62 9.90 24.08 7.48
N HIS A 63 10.07 23.25 6.45
CA HIS A 63 11.33 22.65 6.04
C HIS A 63 11.51 22.93 4.54
N PRO A 64 12.09 24.09 4.17
CA PRO A 64 12.22 24.50 2.76
C PRO A 64 12.94 23.49 1.88
N ASP A 65 13.96 22.80 2.42
CA ASP A 65 14.76 21.81 1.69
C ASP A 65 14.24 20.38 1.81
N LEU A 66 12.98 20.22 2.23
CA LEU A 66 12.36 18.90 2.35
C LEU A 66 12.36 18.17 1.01
N LYS A 67 12.85 16.92 1.03
CA LYS A 67 12.88 16.03 -0.13
C LYS A 67 11.97 14.84 0.12
N ILE A 68 11.11 14.51 -0.84
CA ILE A 68 10.34 13.26 -0.79
C ILE A 68 11.26 12.17 -1.33
N ILE A 69 11.55 11.15 -0.51
CA ILE A 69 12.44 10.04 -0.86
C ILE A 69 11.63 8.87 -1.40
N LEU A 70 10.48 8.60 -0.77
CA LEU A 70 9.57 7.53 -1.15
C LEU A 70 8.13 8.03 -1.04
N GLU A 71 7.33 7.80 -2.07
CA GLU A 71 5.88 8.02 -2.05
C GLU A 71 5.17 6.73 -2.46
N LEU A 72 4.25 6.29 -1.61
CA LEU A 72 3.38 5.15 -1.84
C LEU A 72 1.95 5.67 -1.99
N PRO A 73 1.49 5.94 -3.22
CA PRO A 73 0.24 6.63 -3.48
C PRO A 73 -0.99 5.84 -3.01
N TYR A 74 -0.92 4.51 -3.10
CA TYR A 74 -1.93 3.58 -2.64
C TYR A 74 -1.31 2.55 -1.71
N ASN A 75 -1.63 2.64 -0.42
CA ASN A 75 -1.26 1.58 0.50
C ASN A 75 -2.40 1.31 1.50
N PRO A 76 -3.18 0.22 1.33
CA PRO A 76 -4.29 -0.12 2.20
C PRO A 76 -3.83 -0.47 3.63
N LYS A 77 -2.55 -0.79 3.80
CA LYS A 77 -1.89 -1.07 5.09
C LYS A 77 -1.01 0.08 5.57
N ALA A 78 -1.06 1.25 4.93
CA ALA A 78 -0.29 2.43 5.36
C ALA A 78 -0.50 2.73 6.85
N ILE A 79 -1.72 2.45 7.36
CA ILE A 79 -2.09 2.61 8.77
C ILE A 79 -1.10 1.94 9.70
N ASN A 80 -0.68 0.71 9.39
CA ASN A 80 0.21 -0.08 10.25
C ASN A 80 1.66 -0.08 9.75
N LEU A 81 1.93 0.46 8.56
CA LEU A 81 3.27 0.45 7.97
C LEU A 81 4.27 1.18 8.87
N PHE A 82 3.89 2.33 9.41
CA PHE A 82 4.80 3.09 10.26
C PHE A 82 5.08 2.41 11.60
N ASP A 83 4.09 1.70 12.16
CA ASP A 83 4.29 0.94 13.41
C ASP A 83 5.25 -0.24 13.16
N ARG A 84 5.10 -0.94 12.03
CA ARG A 84 6.05 -1.99 11.60
C ARG A 84 7.45 -1.45 11.33
N ILE A 85 7.56 -0.25 10.77
CA ILE A 85 8.86 0.42 10.57
C ILE A 85 9.52 0.66 11.93
N LYS A 86 8.77 1.11 12.95
CA LYS A 86 9.27 1.34 14.33
C LYS A 86 9.72 0.07 15.05
N GLU A 87 9.23 -1.10 14.66
CA GLU A 87 9.69 -2.40 15.20
C GLU A 87 11.09 -2.76 14.70
N SER A 88 11.63 -2.08 13.68
CA SER A 88 12.99 -2.32 13.21
C SER A 88 14.04 -1.85 14.21
N GLU A 89 14.99 -2.73 14.53
CA GLU A 89 16.15 -2.43 15.40
C GLU A 89 17.13 -1.42 14.79
N ASN A 90 16.96 -1.08 13.50
CA ASN A 90 17.85 -0.18 12.76
C ASN A 90 17.38 1.27 12.75
N ILE A 91 16.25 1.57 13.38
CA ILE A 91 15.73 2.93 13.49
C ILE A 91 15.25 3.24 14.89
N ARG A 92 15.11 4.53 15.18
CA ARG A 92 14.41 5.06 16.35
C ARG A 92 13.34 6.03 15.88
N GLY A 93 12.08 5.73 16.20
CA GLY A 93 10.95 6.60 15.90
C GLY A 93 10.59 7.52 17.06
N HIS A 94 10.30 8.78 16.78
CA HIS A 94 9.65 9.71 17.72
C HIS A 94 8.56 10.48 16.98
N ASP A 95 7.31 10.35 17.43
CA ASP A 95 6.14 10.78 16.65
C ASP A 95 6.22 10.24 15.22
N ASN A 96 6.31 11.15 14.23
CA ASN A 96 6.49 10.91 12.80
C ASN A 96 7.95 11.00 12.33
N GLY A 97 8.87 11.36 13.23
CA GLY A 97 10.29 11.45 12.96
C GLY A 97 10.95 10.07 13.05
N ILE A 98 11.94 9.86 12.19
CA ILE A 98 12.80 8.68 12.16
C ILE A 98 14.25 9.14 12.26
N GLN A 99 14.98 8.50 13.16
CA GLN A 99 16.43 8.54 13.26
C GLN A 99 16.99 7.18 12.87
N LEU A 100 17.98 7.15 11.97
CA LEU A 100 18.71 5.93 11.64
C LEU A 100 19.72 5.64 12.75
N ILE A 101 19.82 4.38 13.17
CA ILE A 101 20.77 3.91 14.18
C ILE A 101 21.52 2.68 13.65
N ASN A 102 22.53 2.20 14.39
CA ASN A 102 23.27 0.97 14.07
C ASN A 102 23.91 0.95 12.67
N GLY A 103 24.24 2.12 12.12
CA GLY A 103 24.85 2.24 10.78
C GLY A 103 23.87 2.05 9.62
N CYS A 104 22.56 2.02 9.88
CA CYS A 104 21.53 1.95 8.86
C CYS A 104 21.65 3.12 7.87
N THR A 105 21.60 2.83 6.56
CA THR A 105 21.64 3.85 5.51
C THR A 105 20.23 4.24 5.05
N GLU A 106 20.14 5.36 4.33
CA GLU A 106 18.88 5.81 3.72
C GLU A 106 18.34 4.76 2.74
N GLU A 107 19.22 4.15 1.94
CA GLU A 107 18.87 3.13 0.96
C GLU A 107 18.32 1.87 1.64
N GLN A 108 18.91 1.47 2.77
CA GLN A 108 18.44 0.34 3.57
C GLN A 108 17.06 0.61 4.18
N LEU A 109 16.82 1.83 4.67
CA LEU A 109 15.50 2.24 5.14
C LEU A 109 14.46 2.17 4.01
N VAL A 110 14.77 2.72 2.84
CA VAL A 110 13.87 2.70 1.68
C VAL A 110 13.58 1.26 1.21
N SER A 111 14.61 0.41 1.15
CA SER A 111 14.45 -1.02 0.81
C SER A 111 13.53 -1.71 1.80
N ALA A 112 13.77 -1.55 3.10
CA ALA A 112 12.96 -2.18 4.14
C ALA A 112 11.49 -1.73 4.07
N ILE A 113 11.22 -0.45 3.84
CA ILE A 113 9.85 0.06 3.70
C ILE A 113 9.18 -0.54 2.46
N THR A 114 9.90 -0.61 1.35
CA THR A 114 9.40 -1.14 0.08
C THR A 114 9.08 -2.63 0.21
N GLU A 115 9.98 -3.42 0.79
CA GLU A 115 9.77 -4.85 1.08
C GLU A 115 8.57 -5.07 2.01
N MET A 116 8.40 -4.27 3.06
CA MET A 116 7.24 -4.36 3.95
C MET A 116 5.90 -4.12 3.23
N THR A 117 5.93 -3.41 2.11
CA THR A 117 4.76 -3.11 1.28
C THR A 117 4.54 -4.12 0.17
N ASP A 118 5.61 -4.70 -0.38
CA ASP A 118 5.55 -5.74 -1.41
C ASP A 118 5.21 -7.12 -0.82
N LEU A 119 5.65 -7.42 0.41
CA LEU A 119 5.35 -8.66 1.15
C LEU A 119 3.87 -8.82 1.56
N ASN A 120 2.96 -8.05 0.99
CA ASN A 120 1.53 -8.11 1.31
C ASN A 120 0.59 -7.85 0.12
N VAL A 121 1.10 -7.74 -1.11
CA VAL A 121 0.25 -7.67 -2.31
C VAL A 121 -0.34 -9.03 -2.69
N PHE A 122 0.24 -10.14 -2.22
CA PHE A 122 -0.36 -11.44 -2.40
C PHE A 122 -0.77 -12.05 -1.07
N GLY A 123 -2.06 -11.85 -0.75
CA GLY A 123 -2.85 -12.89 -0.10
C GLY A 123 -3.15 -14.07 -1.05
N CYS A 124 -2.29 -14.31 -2.04
CA CYS A 124 -2.28 -15.53 -2.83
C CYS A 124 -1.02 -16.30 -2.48
N THR A 125 -1.20 -17.55 -2.06
CA THR A 125 -0.10 -18.49 -1.94
C THR A 125 0.55 -18.70 -3.32
N GLU A 126 1.81 -19.11 -3.35
CA GLU A 126 2.55 -19.42 -4.59
C GLU A 126 1.76 -20.39 -5.49
N GLU A 127 1.03 -21.32 -4.87
CA GLU A 127 0.10 -22.26 -5.51
C GLU A 127 -1.03 -21.57 -6.30
N GLN A 128 -1.61 -20.49 -5.78
CA GLN A 128 -2.67 -19.74 -6.46
C GLN A 128 -2.14 -18.91 -7.64
N LEU A 129 -0.90 -18.41 -7.54
CA LEU A 129 -0.25 -17.70 -8.64
C LEU A 129 0.07 -18.65 -9.80
N VAL A 130 0.59 -19.85 -9.49
CA VAL A 130 0.87 -20.90 -10.48
C VAL A 130 -0.43 -21.38 -11.14
N SER A 131 -1.51 -21.54 -10.36
CA SER A 131 -2.84 -21.90 -10.91
C SER A 131 -3.35 -20.85 -11.90
N ALA A 132 -3.27 -19.56 -11.54
CA ALA A 132 -3.74 -18.48 -12.40
C ALA A 132 -2.91 -18.34 -13.69
N ILE A 133 -1.58 -18.53 -13.61
CA ILE A 133 -0.70 -18.52 -14.77
C ILE A 133 -1.00 -19.71 -15.69
N THR A 134 -1.27 -20.89 -15.12
CA THR A 134 -1.61 -22.10 -15.87
C THR A 134 -2.96 -21.94 -16.59
N GLU A 135 -3.98 -21.41 -15.91
CA GLU A 135 -5.29 -21.13 -16.52
C GLU A 135 -5.21 -20.11 -17.67
N MET A 136 -4.38 -19.07 -17.51
CA MET A 136 -4.14 -18.09 -18.58
C MET A 136 -3.41 -18.69 -19.78
N MET A 137 -2.49 -19.63 -19.56
CA MET A 137 -1.80 -20.34 -20.65
C MET A 137 -2.76 -21.30 -21.38
N ASP A 138 -3.61 -22.02 -20.65
CA ASP A 138 -4.61 -22.94 -21.25
C ASP A 138 -5.69 -22.21 -22.06
N LEU A 139 -6.07 -21.00 -21.65
CA LEU A 139 -6.98 -20.15 -22.41
C LEU A 139 -6.37 -19.64 -23.72
N ASN A 140 -5.05 -19.43 -23.76
CA ASN A 140 -4.34 -18.97 -24.95
C ASN A 140 -4.11 -20.10 -25.96
N VAL A 141 -4.05 -21.35 -25.52
CA VAL A 141 -3.97 -22.51 -26.42
C VAL A 141 -5.33 -22.80 -27.07
N LYS A 142 -6.43 -22.59 -26.35
CA LYS A 142 -7.80 -22.77 -26.89
C LYS A 142 -8.28 -21.63 -27.80
N SER A 143 -7.67 -20.44 -27.73
CA SER A 143 -7.99 -19.32 -28.64
C SER A 143 -7.24 -19.39 -29.98
N MET A 144 -6.27 -20.31 -30.09
CA MET A 144 -5.45 -20.54 -31.29
C MET A 144 -5.79 -21.86 -32.02
N SER A 145 -6.85 -22.56 -31.61
CA SER A 145 -7.39 -23.76 -32.29
C SER A 145 -8.81 -23.51 -32.80
#